data_AF-A0A3A1N7P5-F1
#
_entry.id   AF-A0A3A1N7P5-F1
#
_cell.length_a   1.000
_cell.length_b   1.000
_cell.length_c   1.000
_cell.angle_alpha   90.00
_cell.angle_beta   90.00
_cell.angle_gamma   90.00
#
_symmetry.space_group_name_H-M   'P 1'
#
loop_
_entity.id
_entity.type
_entity.pdbx_description
1 polymer ?
#
loop_
_entity_poly.entity_id
_entity_poly.type
_entity_poly.pdbx_seq_one_letter_code
_entity_poly.pdbx_strand_id
1 'polypeptide(L)'
;VFCFVTGNEDMHLKNFSLITKNGKTTLAPAYDLLNSSIAIKNPEEEIALTLKGKKSNLKASDFTDYYAKERLQLNEKTIETILQDIFQAKEKWEDLISISFLSDDMKEKYSKILERRLKMFY
;
A
#
# COMPACT_ATOMS: atom_id res chain seq x y z
N VAL A 1 3.05 -1.12 2.95
CA VAL A 1 1.70 -1.04 3.56
C VAL A 1 0.74 -0.21 2.72
N PHE A 2 1.02 1.07 2.45
CA PHE A 2 0.16 1.95 1.62
C PHE A 2 -0.34 1.29 0.32
N CYS A 3 0.56 0.83 -0.56
CA CYS A 3 0.18 0.25 -1.85
C CYS A 3 -0.74 -0.98 -1.69
N PHE A 4 -0.43 -1.84 -0.72
CA PHE A 4 -1.28 -2.99 -0.42
C PHE A 4 -2.67 -2.54 0.05
N VAL A 5 -2.74 -1.69 1.07
CA VAL A 5 -4.00 -1.23 1.67
C VAL A 5 -4.89 -0.51 0.65
N THR A 6 -4.30 0.30 -0.23
CA THR A 6 -5.03 1.10 -1.22
C THR A 6 -5.34 0.36 -2.52
N GLY A 7 -4.87 -0.87 -2.71
CA GLY A 7 -5.16 -1.64 -3.93
C GLY A 7 -4.24 -1.36 -5.11
N ASN A 8 -3.03 -0.87 -4.87
CA ASN A 8 -2.03 -0.70 -5.94
C ASN A 8 -1.23 -1.99 -6.13
N GLU A 9 -1.69 -2.80 -7.08
CA GLU A 9 -1.12 -4.10 -7.46
C GLU A 9 -0.05 -3.99 -8.56
N ASP A 10 0.11 -2.82 -9.18
CA ASP A 10 1.06 -2.58 -10.29
C ASP A 10 2.29 -1.76 -9.88
N MET A 11 2.55 -1.62 -8.57
CA MET A 11 3.71 -0.91 -8.04
C MET A 11 5.03 -1.69 -8.22
N HIS A 12 5.51 -1.78 -9.46
CA HIS A 12 6.73 -2.50 -9.83
C HIS A 12 8.00 -1.62 -9.73
N LEU A 13 9.19 -2.20 -9.96
CA LEU A 13 10.49 -1.51 -9.77
C LEU A 13 10.63 -0.21 -10.58
N LYS A 14 9.97 -0.08 -11.74
CA LYS A 14 10.02 1.15 -12.54
C LYS A 14 9.24 2.33 -11.93
N ASN A 15 8.39 2.08 -10.92
CA ASN A 15 7.70 3.13 -10.16
C ASN A 15 8.57 3.72 -9.04
N PHE A 16 9.79 3.22 -8.87
CA PHE A 16 10.76 3.78 -7.93
C PHE A 16 11.88 4.46 -8.70
N SER A 17 12.06 5.75 -8.45
CA SER A 17 13.13 6.55 -9.05
C SER A 17 14.05 7.13 -7.99
N LEU A 18 15.31 7.33 -8.37
CA LEU A 18 16.31 8.04 -7.58
C LEU A 18 16.59 9.39 -8.23
N ILE A 19 16.74 10.43 -7.40
CA ILE A 19 17.14 11.76 -7.83
C ILE A 19 18.50 12.05 -7.20
N THR A 20 19.46 12.44 -8.03
CA THR A 20 20.77 12.90 -7.58
C THR A 20 20.89 14.40 -7.80
N LYS A 21 21.10 15.15 -6.73
CA LYS A 21 21.33 16.60 -6.78
C LYS A 21 22.49 16.96 -5.87
N ASN A 22 23.45 17.74 -6.38
CA ASN A 22 24.64 18.18 -5.65
C ASN A 22 25.41 17.01 -4.98
N GLY A 23 25.55 15.88 -5.69
CA GLY A 23 26.25 14.70 -5.18
C GLY A 23 25.47 13.87 -4.15
N LYS A 24 24.24 14.26 -3.79
CA LYS A 24 23.37 13.50 -2.89
C LYS A 24 22.28 12.77 -3.68
N THR A 25 22.20 11.46 -3.52
CA THR A 25 21.15 10.63 -4.10
C THR A 25 20.06 10.34 -3.07
N THR A 26 18.80 10.60 -3.42
CA THR A 26 17.62 10.31 -2.59
C THR A 26 16.53 9.66 -3.42
N LEU A 27 15.54 9.05 -2.76
CA LEU A 27 14.31 8.64 -3.45
C LEU A 27 13.59 9.87 -4.02
N ALA A 28 13.03 9.71 -5.21
CA ALA A 28 12.07 10.65 -5.77
C ALA A 28 10.77 10.64 -4.95
N PRO A 29 9.94 11.71 -5.03
CA PRO A 29 8.55 11.63 -4.58
C PRO A 29 7.84 10.44 -5.22
N ALA A 30 6.94 9.78 -4.48
CA ALA A 30 6.16 8.66 -5.00
C ALA A 30 5.23 9.12 -6.13
N TYR A 31 5.07 8.29 -7.15
CA TYR A 31 4.20 8.52 -8.30
C TYR A 31 3.50 7.21 -8.69
N ASP A 32 2.53 7.31 -9.61
CA ASP A 32 1.74 6.17 -10.09
C ASP A 32 1.00 5.40 -8.97
N LEU A 33 0.38 6.18 -8.08
CA LEU A 33 -0.38 5.68 -6.94
C LEU A 33 -1.84 5.48 -7.36
N LEU A 34 -2.16 4.31 -7.92
CA LEU A 34 -3.49 3.99 -8.44
C LEU A 34 -4.03 2.70 -7.80
N ASN A 35 -5.34 2.65 -7.55
CA ASN A 35 -6.02 1.41 -7.18
C ASN A 35 -6.27 0.58 -8.44
N SER A 36 -5.30 -0.26 -8.80
CA SER A 36 -5.42 -1.18 -9.94
C SER A 36 -6.34 -2.38 -9.61
N SER A 37 -6.49 -2.75 -8.34
CA SER A 37 -7.33 -3.88 -7.89
C SER A 37 -8.79 -3.76 -8.38
N ILE A 38 -9.36 -2.55 -8.38
CA ILE A 38 -10.76 -2.33 -8.80
C ILE A 38 -10.94 -2.29 -10.32
N ALA A 39 -9.85 -2.04 -11.07
CA ALA A 39 -9.86 -1.94 -12.53
C ALA A 39 -9.61 -3.29 -13.21
N ILE A 40 -8.84 -4.17 -12.57
CA ILE A 40 -8.51 -5.50 -13.09
C ILE A 40 -9.66 -6.47 -12.86
N LYS A 41 -10.05 -7.23 -13.90
CA LYS A 41 -11.01 -8.32 -13.75
C LYS A 41 -10.32 -9.52 -13.11
N ASN A 42 -10.77 -9.93 -11.93
CA ASN A 42 -10.24 -11.07 -11.16
C ASN A 42 -8.74 -10.94 -10.85
N PRO A 43 -8.32 -9.95 -10.04
CA PRO A 43 -6.93 -9.81 -9.64
C PRO A 43 -6.46 -11.06 -8.87
N GLU A 44 -5.41 -11.72 -9.37
CA GLU A 44 -4.77 -12.87 -8.71
C GLU A 44 -3.66 -12.45 -7.73
N GLU A 45 -3.07 -11.29 -7.95
CA GLU A 45 -1.97 -10.73 -7.15
C GLU A 45 -2.47 -9.54 -6.30
N GLU A 46 -1.94 -9.39 -5.09
CA GLU A 46 -2.26 -8.28 -4.18
C GLU A 46 -1.16 -7.20 -4.14
N ILE A 47 0.04 -7.51 -4.65
CA ILE A 47 1.20 -6.61 -4.82
C ILE A 47 2.06 -7.06 -6.02
N ALA A 48 2.69 -6.10 -6.71
CA ALA A 48 3.59 -6.40 -7.84
C ALA A 48 4.90 -7.10 -7.43
N LEU A 49 5.51 -6.64 -6.33
CA LEU A 49 6.80 -7.14 -5.83
C LEU A 49 6.58 -8.20 -4.75
N THR A 50 7.23 -9.35 -4.88
CA THR A 50 7.04 -10.46 -3.94
C THR A 50 7.45 -10.09 -2.52
N LEU A 51 6.60 -10.41 -1.55
CA LEU A 51 6.90 -10.33 -0.12
C LEU A 51 6.94 -11.76 0.44
N LYS A 52 8.10 -12.16 0.97
CA LYS A 52 8.31 -13.53 1.48
C LYS A 52 7.98 -14.62 0.43
N GLY A 53 8.31 -14.35 -0.84
CA GLY A 53 8.00 -15.24 -1.97
C GLY A 53 6.52 -15.27 -2.37
N LYS A 54 5.67 -14.44 -1.77
CA LYS A 54 4.23 -14.37 -2.05
C LYS A 54 3.90 -13.07 -2.77
N LYS A 55 2.85 -13.11 -3.59
CA LYS A 55 2.19 -11.92 -4.14
C LYS A 55 0.72 -11.81 -3.75
N SER A 56 0.15 -12.87 -3.21
CA SER A 56 -1.23 -12.96 -2.73
C SER A 56 -1.29 -13.78 -1.45
N ASN A 57 -2.44 -13.75 -0.78
CA ASN A 57 -2.65 -14.35 0.53
C ASN A 57 -1.67 -13.79 1.59
N LEU A 58 -1.42 -12.49 1.51
CA LEU A 58 -0.54 -11.80 2.43
C LEU A 58 -1.20 -11.69 3.80
N LYS A 59 -0.39 -11.74 4.85
CA LYS A 59 -0.82 -11.52 6.24
C LYS A 59 -0.15 -10.27 6.78
N ALA A 60 -0.72 -9.66 7.82
CA ALA A 60 -0.06 -8.51 8.47
C ALA A 60 1.35 -8.84 8.96
N SER A 61 1.58 -10.05 9.50
CA SER A 61 2.90 -10.51 9.90
C SER A 61 3.92 -10.64 8.76
N ASP A 62 3.48 -10.80 7.51
CA ASP A 62 4.40 -10.74 6.37
C ASP A 62 4.98 -9.31 6.21
N PHE A 63 4.22 -8.27 6.58
CA PHE A 63 4.66 -6.87 6.54
C PHE A 63 5.37 -6.44 7.84
N THR A 64 4.84 -6.80 9.02
CA THR A 64 5.37 -6.34 10.31
C THR A 64 6.57 -7.19 10.74
N ASP A 65 6.37 -8.48 10.93
CA ASP A 65 7.36 -9.35 11.57
C ASP A 65 8.46 -9.68 10.57
N TYR A 66 8.08 -10.15 9.38
CA TYR A 66 9.06 -10.49 8.35
C TYR A 66 9.67 -9.24 7.70
N TYR A 67 8.87 -8.41 7.02
CA TYR A 67 9.47 -7.35 6.21
C TYR A 67 10.06 -6.22 7.07
N ALA A 68 9.29 -5.66 7.99
CA ALA A 68 9.75 -4.51 8.77
C ALA A 68 10.77 -4.89 9.85
N LYS A 69 10.48 -5.90 10.67
CA LYS A 69 11.33 -6.28 11.81
C LYS A 69 12.52 -7.16 11.40
N GLU A 70 12.31 -8.27 10.69
CA GLU A 70 13.42 -9.18 10.33
C GLU A 70 14.27 -8.65 9.16
N ARG A 71 13.65 -8.17 8.07
CA ARG A 71 14.37 -7.79 6.84
C ARG A 71 14.91 -6.36 6.89
N LEU A 72 14.12 -5.40 7.34
CA LEU A 72 14.50 -3.99 7.42
C LEU A 72 15.10 -3.59 8.77
N GLN A 73 15.02 -4.47 9.78
CA GLN A 73 15.56 -4.23 11.13
C GLN A 73 15.01 -2.96 11.78
N LEU A 74 13.74 -2.63 11.50
CA LEU A 74 13.05 -1.51 12.13
C LEU A 74 12.71 -1.86 13.58
N ASN A 75 12.84 -0.89 14.48
CA ASN A 75 12.39 -1.03 15.85
C ASN A 75 10.86 -0.97 15.93
N GLU A 76 10.29 -1.56 16.99
CA GLU A 76 8.84 -1.68 17.19
C GLU A 76 8.15 -0.32 17.18
N LYS A 77 8.72 0.68 17.86
CA LYS A 77 8.20 2.05 17.89
C LYS A 77 8.03 2.64 16.47
N THR A 78 8.98 2.39 15.57
CA THR A 78 8.93 2.88 14.19
C THR A 78 7.81 2.17 13.41
N ILE A 79 7.67 0.85 13.59
CA ILE A 79 6.62 0.06 12.95
C ILE A 79 5.24 0.54 13.43
N GLU A 80 5.06 0.71 14.74
CA GLU A 80 3.83 1.23 15.34
C GLU A 80 3.48 2.62 14.82
N THR A 81 4.45 3.52 14.74
CA THR A 81 4.24 4.89 14.22
C THR A 81 3.76 4.84 12.77
N ILE A 82 4.41 4.05 11.90
CA ILE A 82 4.02 3.90 10.49
C ILE A 82 2.61 3.33 10.36
N LEU A 83 2.24 2.33 11.17
CA LEU A 83 0.89 1.77 11.13
C LEU A 83 -0.15 2.76 11.65
N GLN A 84 0.16 3.52 12.70
CA GLN A 84 -0.69 4.60 13.19
C GLN A 84 -0.94 5.67 12.13
N ASP A 85 0.10 6.10 11.41
CA ASP A 85 -0.04 7.06 10.31
C ASP A 85 -0.99 6.53 9.21
N ILE A 86 -0.90 5.23 8.89
CA ILE A 86 -1.81 4.57 7.94
C ILE A 86 -3.26 4.55 8.46
N PHE A 87 -3.47 4.29 9.75
CA PHE A 87 -4.81 4.29 10.33
C PHE A 87 -5.43 5.68 10.41
N GLN A 88 -4.64 6.69 10.78
CA GLN A 88 -5.11 8.08 10.84
C GLN A 88 -5.49 8.63 9.46
N ALA A 89 -4.89 8.10 8.38
CA ALA A 89 -5.25 8.48 7.01
C ALA A 89 -6.59 7.90 6.53
N LYS A 90 -7.18 6.91 7.23
CA LYS A 90 -8.39 6.18 6.79
C LYS A 90 -9.55 7.12 6.47
N GLU A 91 -9.93 7.99 7.42
CA GLU A 91 -11.08 8.88 7.28
C GLU A 91 -10.93 9.78 6.04
N LYS A 92 -9.75 10.39 5.87
CA LYS A 92 -9.43 11.22 4.71
C LYS A 92 -9.49 10.44 3.39
N TRP A 93 -9.07 9.17 3.37
CA TRP A 93 -9.19 8.34 2.17
C TRP A 93 -10.64 8.00 1.85
N GLU A 94 -11.46 7.70 2.85
CA GLU A 94 -12.89 7.45 2.67
C GLU A 94 -13.60 8.69 2.10
N ASP A 95 -13.28 9.87 2.62
CA ASP A 95 -13.79 11.14 2.08
C ASP A 95 -13.39 11.33 0.62
N LEU A 96 -12.10 11.14 0.30
CA LEU A 96 -11.58 11.29 -1.06
C LEU A 96 -12.22 10.29 -2.04
N ILE A 97 -12.47 9.05 -1.62
CA ILE A 97 -13.17 8.05 -2.42
C ILE A 97 -14.60 8.52 -2.68
N SER A 98 -15.29 9.03 -1.66
CA SER A 98 -16.69 9.46 -1.77
C SER A 98 -16.89 10.59 -2.78
N ILE A 99 -15.97 11.58 -2.81
CA ILE A 99 -16.02 12.73 -3.73
C ILE A 99 -15.33 12.47 -5.07
N SER A 100 -14.75 11.29 -5.28
CA SER A 100 -14.07 10.96 -6.53
C SER A 100 -15.02 10.84 -7.72
N PHE A 101 -14.45 10.90 -8.94
CA PHE A 101 -15.16 10.69 -10.20
C PHE A 101 -15.43 9.21 -10.53
N LEU A 102 -15.14 8.29 -9.60
CA LEU A 102 -15.47 6.87 -9.77
C LEU A 102 -16.99 6.69 -9.80
N SER A 103 -17.48 5.71 -10.56
CA SER A 103 -18.88 5.26 -10.45
C SER A 103 -19.14 4.70 -9.05
N ASP A 104 -20.40 4.72 -8.60
CA ASP A 104 -20.76 4.24 -7.26
C ASP A 104 -20.30 2.80 -6.98
N ASP A 105 -20.43 1.90 -7.97
CA ASP A 105 -19.91 0.50 -7.88
C ASP A 105 -18.39 0.45 -7.66
N MET A 106 -17.63 1.34 -8.30
CA MET A 106 -16.17 1.41 -8.15
C MET A 106 -15.78 2.02 -6.80
N LYS A 107 -16.52 3.02 -6.31
CA LYS A 107 -16.33 3.57 -4.96
C LYS A 107 -16.56 2.50 -3.90
N GLU A 108 -17.64 1.74 -4.02
CA GLU A 108 -17.96 0.64 -3.10
C GLU A 108 -16.87 -0.43 -3.09
N LYS A 109 -16.40 -0.86 -4.28
CA LYS A 109 -15.30 -1.81 -4.40
C LYS A 109 -14.00 -1.30 -3.77
N TYR A 110 -13.66 -0.02 -3.98
CA TYR A 110 -12.50 0.59 -3.35
C TYR A 110 -12.65 0.54 -1.82
N SER A 111 -13.73 1.09 -1.27
CA SER A 111 -13.95 1.14 0.17
C SER A 111 -13.88 -0.25 0.82
N LYS A 112 -14.48 -1.27 0.18
CA LYS A 112 -14.39 -2.67 0.64
C LYS A 112 -12.96 -3.21 0.70
N ILE A 113 -12.14 -2.94 -0.32
CA ILE A 113 -10.73 -3.36 -0.33
C ILE A 113 -9.95 -2.64 0.77
N LEU A 114 -10.14 -1.32 0.86
CA LEU A 114 -9.47 -0.48 1.85
C LEU A 114 -9.77 -0.95 3.27
N GLU A 115 -11.05 -1.13 3.60
CA GLU A 115 -11.50 -1.58 4.91
C GLU A 115 -10.98 -2.99 5.23
N ARG A 116 -11.13 -3.94 4.30
CA ARG A 116 -10.67 -5.33 4.48
C ARG A 116 -9.17 -5.39 4.75
N ARG A 117 -8.35 -4.68 3.98
CA ARG A 117 -6.90 -4.72 4.10
C ARG A 117 -6.39 -3.93 5.30
N LEU A 118 -7.02 -2.80 5.67
CA LEU A 118 -6.73 -2.10 6.92
C LEU A 118 -7.01 -2.99 8.13
N LYS A 119 -8.12 -3.73 8.13
CA LYS A 119 -8.50 -4.62 9.24
C LYS A 119 -7.49 -5.70 9.57
N MET A 120 -6.63 -6.05 8.62
CA MET A 120 -5.57 -7.04 8.86
C MET A 120 -4.51 -6.55 9.83
N PHE A 121 -4.35 -5.23 9.98
CA PHE A 121 -3.29 -4.60 10.79
C PHE A 121 -3.78 -4.11 12.16
N TYR A 122 -5.09 -4.21 12.47
CA TYR A 122 -5.63 -3.89 13.80
C TYR A 122 -5.22 -4.92 14.85
#